data_AF-A0AAE7E2T0-F1
#
_entry.id   AF-A0AAE7E2T0-F1
#
_cell.length_a   1.000
_cell.length_b   1.000
_cell.length_c   1.000
_cell.angle_alpha   90.00
_cell.angle_beta   90.00
_cell.angle_gamma   90.00
#
_symmetry.space_group_name_H-M   'P 1'
#
loop_
_entity.id
_entity.type
_entity.pdbx_description
1 polymer ?
#
loop_
_entity_poly.entity_id
_entity_poly.type
_entity_poly.pdbx_seq_one_letter_code
_entity_poly.pdbx_strand_id
1 'polypeptide(L)'
;MEILSTNSNPYSTISSSQTSTTQNSNNSFATLLNTQIEETTEKKETFRVVAFIDKYTSFSSLSPTEERIFRDILADDYFTLAEIQSLSFEQVKKLGDFLDSALYGSGISADKIPLVKSTDIKIGAMFTATKMTDNEDFNKAVFETVQTIDEQIEMLYFFDRLSANLGWNDKRCLIPQRDNPELRKNSTKENWEISDYKKFMEAIVKEYYELVKNPVISEEDRKLYQKLLNDFIILQKKHNEIKSNS
;
A
#
# COMPACT_ATOMS: atom_id res chain seq x y z
N MET A 1 66.91 -3.94 -15.72
CA MET A 1 65.65 -3.28 -16.15
C MET A 1 64.57 -4.32 -15.93
N GLU A 2 63.71 -4.07 -14.95
CA GLU A 2 62.68 -4.99 -14.48
C GLU A 2 61.52 -5.09 -15.47
N ILE A 3 60.86 -6.25 -15.50
CA ILE A 3 59.46 -6.37 -15.91
C ILE A 3 58.74 -7.10 -14.78
N LEU A 4 57.84 -6.39 -14.10
CA LEU A 4 56.88 -6.96 -13.16
C LEU A 4 55.63 -7.39 -13.94
N SER A 5 55.18 -8.62 -13.69
CA SER A 5 53.78 -9.00 -13.90
C SER A 5 53.25 -9.57 -12.59
N THR A 6 52.17 -8.97 -12.09
CA THR A 6 51.48 -9.37 -10.87
C THR A 6 50.26 -10.22 -11.23
N ASN A 7 50.19 -11.45 -10.71
CA ASN A 7 48.93 -12.15 -10.52
C ASN A 7 48.82 -12.51 -9.03
N SER A 8 47.94 -11.81 -8.34
CA SER A 8 47.58 -12.06 -6.95
C SER A 8 46.26 -12.82 -6.88
N ASN A 9 46.28 -14.03 -6.32
CA ASN A 9 45.10 -14.65 -5.76
C ASN A 9 45.54 -15.47 -4.54
N PRO A 10 45.16 -15.09 -3.30
CA PRO A 10 45.42 -15.94 -2.15
C PRO A 10 44.11 -16.26 -1.41
N TYR A 11 43.47 -17.37 -1.77
CA TYR A 11 42.78 -18.16 -0.77
C TYR A 11 43.76 -19.22 -0.29
N SER A 12 44.37 -18.99 0.87
CA SER A 12 45.11 -20.01 1.61
C SER A 12 44.57 -20.11 3.03
N THR A 13 44.05 -21.29 3.31
CA THR A 13 43.64 -21.85 4.59
C THR A 13 44.75 -21.77 5.65
N ILE A 14 44.40 -21.44 6.88
CA ILE A 14 45.31 -21.51 8.04
C ILE A 14 44.84 -22.60 9.00
N SER A 15 45.74 -23.56 9.21
CA SER A 15 45.69 -24.67 10.16
C SER A 15 45.97 -24.16 11.58
N SER A 16 45.27 -24.72 12.56
CA SER A 16 45.39 -24.38 13.98
C SER A 16 46.58 -25.10 14.64
N SER A 17 47.36 -24.36 15.41
CA SER A 17 48.23 -24.92 16.44
C SER A 17 48.25 -23.96 17.64
N GLN A 18 47.83 -24.49 18.79
CA GLN A 18 47.83 -23.82 20.08
C GLN A 18 49.25 -23.78 20.67
N THR A 19 49.63 -22.61 21.20
CA THR A 19 50.49 -22.55 22.39
C THR A 19 50.16 -21.31 23.20
N SER A 20 50.04 -21.52 24.51
CA SER A 20 49.53 -20.60 25.53
C SER A 20 50.54 -19.53 25.92
N THR A 21 50.10 -18.28 26.01
CA THR A 21 50.66 -17.29 26.96
C THR A 21 49.53 -16.40 27.48
N THR A 22 49.43 -16.40 28.80
CA THR A 22 48.56 -15.58 29.65
C THR A 22 48.72 -14.09 29.36
N GLN A 23 47.64 -13.45 28.89
CA GLN A 23 47.40 -12.02 29.12
C GLN A 23 45.94 -11.82 29.52
N ASN A 24 45.76 -11.14 30.65
CA ASN A 24 44.49 -10.67 31.18
C ASN A 24 43.89 -9.67 30.18
N SER A 25 42.88 -10.10 29.42
CA SER A 25 41.98 -9.20 28.69
C SER A 25 40.60 -9.32 29.29
N ASN A 26 40.21 -8.36 30.12
CA ASN A 26 38.81 -8.11 30.43
C ASN A 26 38.13 -7.67 29.12
N ASN A 27 37.60 -8.63 28.36
CA ASN A 27 36.87 -8.37 27.13
C ASN A 27 35.50 -7.77 27.49
N SER A 28 35.40 -6.45 27.31
CA SER A 28 34.21 -5.60 27.40
C SER A 28 32.93 -6.22 26.79
N PHE A 29 33.06 -7.12 25.82
CA PHE A 29 31.94 -7.79 25.17
C PHE A 29 31.28 -8.89 26.02
N ALA A 30 32.02 -9.59 26.88
CA ALA A 30 31.47 -10.67 27.70
C ALA A 30 30.61 -10.14 28.86
N THR A 31 30.94 -8.94 29.38
CA THR A 31 30.16 -8.27 30.42
C THR A 31 28.84 -7.74 29.89
N LEU A 32 28.76 -7.40 28.60
CA LEU A 32 27.53 -6.97 27.91
C LEU A 32 26.55 -8.12 27.68
N LEU A 33 27.05 -9.35 27.50
CA LEU A 33 26.21 -10.53 27.26
C LEU A 33 25.58 -11.08 28.55
N ASN A 34 26.26 -10.91 29.69
CA ASN A 34 25.81 -11.44 30.98
C ASN A 34 24.87 -10.53 31.78
N THR A 35 24.67 -9.27 31.37
CA THR A 35 23.70 -8.34 32.01
C THR A 35 22.30 -8.38 31.39
N GLN A 36 22.06 -9.22 30.37
CA GLN A 36 20.74 -9.30 29.71
C GLN A 36 19.90 -10.52 30.09
N ILE A 37 20.26 -11.26 31.14
CA ILE A 37 19.36 -12.28 31.73
C ILE A 37 18.78 -11.71 33.02
N GLU A 38 18.06 -10.60 32.90
CA GLU A 38 16.94 -10.35 33.81
C GLU A 38 15.71 -10.86 33.08
N GLU A 39 14.96 -11.76 33.72
CA GLU A 39 13.60 -12.11 33.32
C GLU A 39 12.75 -10.85 33.42
N THR A 40 12.77 -10.02 32.39
CA THR A 40 11.75 -9.01 32.19
C THR A 40 10.46 -9.78 31.96
N THR A 41 9.58 -9.76 32.96
CA THR A 41 8.13 -9.81 32.71
C THR A 41 7.88 -8.84 31.57
N GLU A 42 7.71 -9.35 30.35
CA GLU A 42 7.28 -8.57 29.21
C GLU A 42 5.95 -7.93 29.61
N LYS A 43 6.01 -6.66 30.00
CA LYS A 43 4.86 -5.78 29.85
C LYS A 43 4.59 -5.83 28.35
N LYS A 44 3.63 -6.68 27.95
CA LYS A 44 3.02 -6.65 26.61
C LYS A 44 2.89 -5.18 26.26
N GLU A 45 3.68 -4.70 25.30
CA GLU A 45 3.54 -3.32 24.85
C GLU A 45 2.07 -3.16 24.50
N THR A 46 1.38 -2.28 25.20
CA THR A 46 0.04 -1.88 24.79
C THR A 46 0.20 -1.30 23.39
N PHE A 47 -0.28 -2.03 22.39
CA PHE A 47 -0.27 -1.63 20.99
C PHE A 47 -0.78 -0.20 20.89
N ARG A 48 0.08 0.67 20.34
CA ARG A 48 -0.06 2.12 20.50
C ARG A 48 -1.35 2.60 19.89
N VAL A 49 -1.79 1.96 18.80
CA VAL A 49 -3.00 2.32 18.05
C VAL A 49 -4.26 1.94 18.82
N VAL A 50 -4.41 0.69 19.25
CA VAL A 50 -5.59 0.24 20.01
C VAL A 50 -5.72 1.02 21.32
N ALA A 51 -4.61 1.16 22.06
CA ALA A 51 -4.61 1.92 23.32
C ALA A 51 -4.93 3.40 23.11
N PHE A 52 -4.51 4.00 21.99
CA PHE A 52 -4.86 5.36 21.62
C PHE A 52 -6.36 5.49 21.36
N ILE A 53 -6.94 4.60 20.56
CA ILE A 53 -8.37 4.62 20.22
C ILE A 53 -9.22 4.46 21.48
N ASP A 54 -8.88 3.50 22.36
CA ASP A 54 -9.59 3.29 23.63
C ASP A 54 -9.53 4.51 24.55
N LYS A 55 -8.46 5.30 24.47
CA LYS A 55 -8.25 6.47 25.33
C LYS A 55 -8.93 7.74 24.81
N TYR A 56 -8.94 7.96 23.50
CA TYR A 56 -9.28 9.27 22.91
C TYR A 56 -10.55 9.26 22.05
N THR A 57 -10.94 8.11 21.51
CA THR A 57 -12.12 8.01 20.65
C THR A 57 -13.02 6.89 21.15
N SER A 58 -12.98 5.72 20.54
CA SER A 58 -13.58 4.42 20.94
C SER A 58 -13.96 3.62 19.69
N PHE A 59 -14.19 2.33 19.87
CA PHE A 59 -14.71 1.43 18.83
C PHE A 59 -16.26 1.38 18.79
N SER A 60 -16.96 2.23 19.56
CA SER A 60 -18.42 2.11 19.76
C SER A 60 -19.27 2.36 18.51
N SER A 61 -18.68 2.87 17.42
CA SER A 61 -19.34 3.02 16.11
C SER A 61 -19.37 1.72 15.30
N LEU A 62 -18.67 0.67 15.74
CA LEU A 62 -18.59 -0.63 15.07
C LEU A 62 -19.55 -1.64 15.69
N SER A 63 -19.95 -2.64 14.90
CA SER A 63 -20.61 -3.82 15.47
C SER A 63 -19.61 -4.65 16.30
N PRO A 64 -20.08 -5.51 17.23
CA PRO A 64 -19.18 -6.34 18.03
C PRO A 64 -18.26 -7.24 17.19
N THR A 65 -18.73 -7.71 16.04
CA THR A 65 -17.94 -8.53 15.11
C THR A 65 -16.84 -7.70 14.45
N GLU A 66 -17.16 -6.49 13.98
CA GLU A 66 -16.19 -5.60 13.33
C GLU A 66 -15.17 -5.05 14.32
N GLU A 67 -15.61 -4.68 15.54
CA GLU A 67 -14.70 -4.27 16.61
C GLU A 67 -13.66 -5.35 16.89
N ARG A 68 -14.10 -6.61 17.02
CA ARG A 68 -13.17 -7.73 17.24
C ARG A 68 -12.16 -7.86 16.09
N ILE A 69 -12.63 -7.88 14.85
CA ILE A 69 -11.75 -8.00 13.67
C ILE A 69 -10.75 -6.84 13.61
N PHE A 70 -11.22 -5.60 13.80
CA PHE A 70 -10.37 -4.42 13.68
C PHE A 70 -9.38 -4.32 14.84
N ARG A 71 -9.78 -4.71 16.06
CA ARG A 71 -8.85 -4.83 17.19
C ARG A 71 -7.77 -5.86 16.91
N ASP A 72 -8.14 -7.04 16.40
CA ASP A 72 -7.19 -8.11 16.08
C ASP A 72 -6.16 -7.64 15.02
N ILE A 73 -6.60 -6.95 13.97
CA ILE A 73 -5.72 -6.40 12.92
C ILE A 73 -4.83 -5.27 13.45
N LEU A 74 -5.32 -4.43 14.36
CA LEU A 74 -4.55 -3.31 14.92
C LEU A 74 -3.71 -3.73 16.13
N ALA A 75 -3.74 -5.00 16.51
CA ALA A 75 -3.12 -5.52 17.71
C ALA A 75 -1.61 -5.69 17.59
N ASP A 76 -0.94 -5.24 16.55
CA ASP A 76 0.53 -5.19 16.53
C ASP A 76 1.08 -3.86 15.95
N ASP A 77 0.20 -2.89 15.70
CA ASP A 77 0.49 -1.62 15.02
C ASP A 77 0.98 -1.76 13.55
N TYR A 78 0.85 -2.94 12.92
CA TYR A 78 1.14 -3.20 11.51
C TYR A 78 -0.07 -3.77 10.77
N PHE A 79 -0.26 -3.36 9.52
CA PHE A 79 -1.07 -4.11 8.58
C PHE A 79 -0.19 -5.09 7.82
N THR A 80 -0.56 -6.37 7.85
CA THR A 80 -0.06 -7.37 6.91
C THR A 80 -0.95 -7.45 5.68
N LEU A 81 -0.36 -7.86 4.55
CA LEU A 81 -1.13 -8.03 3.32
C LEU A 81 -2.21 -9.12 3.47
N ALA A 82 -1.89 -10.21 4.20
CA ALA A 82 -2.80 -11.32 4.43
C ALA A 82 -4.04 -10.90 5.24
N GLU A 83 -3.88 -10.06 6.27
CA GLU A 83 -5.01 -9.52 7.04
C GLU A 83 -5.95 -8.72 6.14
N ILE A 84 -5.40 -7.78 5.37
CA ILE A 84 -6.21 -6.88 4.54
C ILE A 84 -6.84 -7.63 3.36
N GLN A 85 -6.17 -8.64 2.78
CA GLN A 85 -6.73 -9.50 1.75
C GLN A 85 -7.83 -10.44 2.26
N SER A 86 -7.84 -10.76 3.56
CA SER A 86 -8.89 -11.58 4.15
C SER A 86 -10.22 -10.83 4.34
N LEU A 87 -10.19 -9.50 4.24
CA LEU A 87 -11.36 -8.64 4.41
C LEU A 87 -12.13 -8.44 3.09
N SER A 88 -13.44 -8.29 3.19
CA SER A 88 -14.27 -7.85 2.06
C SER A 88 -14.00 -6.38 1.71
N PHE A 89 -14.43 -5.96 0.51
CA PHE A 89 -14.41 -4.55 0.10
C PHE A 89 -15.04 -3.62 1.15
N GLU A 90 -16.21 -4.00 1.65
CA GLU A 90 -16.99 -3.24 2.63
C GLU A 90 -16.25 -3.14 3.97
N GLN A 91 -15.57 -4.23 4.38
CA GLN A 91 -14.76 -4.25 5.60
C GLN A 91 -13.50 -3.38 5.48
N VAL A 92 -12.78 -3.43 4.34
CA VAL A 92 -11.61 -2.57 4.11
C VAL A 92 -12.02 -1.09 4.06
N LYS A 93 -13.12 -0.78 3.37
CA LYS A 93 -13.69 0.58 3.33
C LYS A 93 -14.01 1.07 4.74
N LYS A 94 -14.74 0.27 5.51
CA LYS A 94 -15.14 0.61 6.88
C LYS A 94 -13.96 0.73 7.84
N LEU A 95 -12.93 -0.12 7.70
CA LEU A 95 -11.69 0.01 8.47
C LEU A 95 -10.99 1.34 8.16
N GLY A 96 -10.89 1.70 6.89
CA GLY A 96 -10.29 2.97 6.46
C GLY A 96 -11.05 4.18 7.02
N ASP A 97 -12.37 4.21 6.85
CA ASP A 97 -13.22 5.30 7.35
C ASP A 97 -13.17 5.40 8.89
N PHE A 98 -13.16 4.25 9.57
CA PHE A 98 -13.01 4.18 11.02
C PHE A 98 -11.68 4.77 11.48
N LEU A 99 -10.56 4.40 10.85
CA LEU A 99 -9.24 4.92 11.21
C LEU A 99 -9.10 6.41 10.90
N ASP A 100 -9.62 6.86 9.76
CA ASP A 100 -9.65 8.28 9.40
C ASP A 100 -10.36 9.09 10.51
N SER A 101 -11.51 8.60 10.99
CA SER A 101 -12.26 9.22 12.09
C SER A 101 -11.57 9.08 13.45
N ALA A 102 -11.12 7.87 13.81
CA ALA A 102 -10.60 7.55 15.13
C ALA A 102 -9.23 8.17 15.41
N LEU A 103 -8.40 8.32 14.37
CA LEU A 103 -7.06 8.90 14.51
C LEU A 103 -7.10 10.42 14.29
N TYR A 104 -7.72 10.89 13.21
CA TYR A 104 -7.64 12.30 12.81
C TYR A 104 -8.86 13.14 13.19
N GLY A 105 -9.99 12.51 13.54
CA GLY A 105 -11.20 13.21 14.03
C GLY A 105 -11.16 13.57 15.52
N SER A 106 -10.14 13.11 16.25
CA SER A 106 -10.04 13.22 17.72
C SER A 106 -9.67 14.63 18.23
N GLY A 107 -9.30 15.57 17.33
CA GLY A 107 -8.78 16.89 17.71
C GLY A 107 -7.42 16.84 18.43
N ILE A 108 -6.79 15.67 18.47
CA ILE A 108 -5.47 15.44 19.06
C ILE A 108 -4.38 15.93 18.10
N SER A 109 -3.33 16.51 18.66
CA SER A 109 -2.18 16.98 17.88
C SER A 109 -1.53 15.84 17.10
N ALA A 110 -1.17 16.10 15.85
CA ALA A 110 -0.70 15.08 14.90
C ALA A 110 0.56 14.32 15.38
N ASP A 111 1.41 14.94 16.21
CA ASP A 111 2.60 14.32 16.81
C ASP A 111 2.27 13.21 17.82
N LYS A 112 1.03 13.16 18.32
CA LYS A 112 0.56 12.18 19.30
C LYS A 112 -0.23 11.03 18.68
N ILE A 113 -0.56 11.13 17.39
CA ILE A 113 -1.30 10.09 16.68
C ILE A 113 -0.31 8.95 16.37
N PRO A 114 -0.58 7.71 16.83
CA PRO A 114 0.28 6.58 16.51
C PRO A 114 0.19 6.25 15.01
N LEU A 115 1.32 5.86 14.43
CA LEU A 115 1.37 5.41 13.05
C LEU A 115 1.05 3.91 13.00
N VAL A 116 0.04 3.54 12.21
CA VAL A 116 -0.10 2.16 11.74
C VAL A 116 0.84 1.97 10.55
N LYS A 117 1.74 1.01 10.62
CA LYS A 117 2.66 0.70 9.53
C LYS A 117 2.05 -0.34 8.60
N SER A 118 2.63 -0.54 7.42
CA SER A 118 2.18 -1.56 6.48
C SER A 118 3.37 -2.36 5.98
N THR A 119 3.20 -3.68 5.84
CA THR A 119 4.25 -4.56 5.32
C THR A 119 4.37 -4.50 3.79
N ASP A 120 3.33 -4.01 3.11
CA ASP A 120 3.25 -3.95 1.65
C ASP A 120 2.51 -2.69 1.17
N ILE A 121 2.97 -2.08 0.08
CA ILE A 121 2.35 -0.90 -0.54
C ILE A 121 0.94 -1.20 -1.10
N LYS A 122 0.66 -2.45 -1.46
CA LYS A 122 -0.65 -2.92 -1.94
C LYS A 122 -1.75 -2.71 -0.90
N ILE A 123 -1.42 -2.70 0.39
CA ILE A 123 -2.37 -2.37 1.46
C ILE A 123 -2.91 -0.96 1.28
N GLY A 124 -2.01 0.03 1.12
CA GLY A 124 -2.41 1.42 0.86
C GLY A 124 -3.20 1.58 -0.44
N ALA A 125 -2.85 0.81 -1.47
CA ALA A 125 -3.57 0.76 -2.73
C ALA A 125 -4.99 0.20 -2.57
N MET A 126 -5.18 -0.84 -1.76
CA MET A 126 -6.50 -1.41 -1.44
C MET A 126 -7.39 -0.40 -0.70
N PHE A 127 -6.87 0.29 0.33
CA PHE A 127 -7.60 1.39 0.98
C PHE A 127 -7.93 2.55 0.03
N THR A 128 -7.03 2.82 -0.93
CA THR A 128 -7.24 3.87 -1.92
C THR A 128 -8.37 3.50 -2.89
N ALA A 129 -8.42 2.25 -3.34
CA ALA A 129 -9.42 1.76 -4.28
C ALA A 129 -10.86 1.90 -3.74
N THR A 130 -11.08 1.73 -2.44
CA THR A 130 -12.42 1.79 -1.84
C THR A 130 -13.08 3.17 -1.91
N LYS A 131 -12.28 4.23 -2.08
CA LYS A 131 -12.72 5.63 -2.08
C LYS A 131 -12.25 6.44 -3.28
N MET A 132 -11.89 5.77 -4.38
CA MET A 132 -11.30 6.42 -5.56
C MET A 132 -12.26 7.37 -6.28
N THR A 133 -13.56 7.06 -6.28
CA THR A 133 -14.64 7.85 -6.90
C THR A 133 -15.88 7.92 -5.99
N ASP A 134 -16.93 8.64 -6.43
CA ASP A 134 -18.27 8.58 -5.81
C ASP A 134 -19.07 7.31 -6.18
N ASN A 135 -18.62 6.53 -7.17
CA ASN A 135 -19.32 5.34 -7.62
C ASN A 135 -18.80 4.10 -6.89
N GLU A 136 -19.66 3.52 -6.05
CA GLU A 136 -19.28 2.39 -5.19
C GLU A 136 -19.01 1.10 -5.98
N ASP A 137 -19.83 0.80 -7.00
CA ASP A 137 -19.61 -0.37 -7.87
C ASP A 137 -18.28 -0.27 -8.62
N PHE A 138 -17.94 0.93 -9.08
CA PHE A 138 -16.65 1.20 -9.71
C PHE A 138 -15.49 1.06 -8.73
N ASN A 139 -15.58 1.65 -7.53
CA ASN A 139 -14.55 1.51 -6.50
C ASN A 139 -14.34 0.04 -6.12
N LYS A 140 -15.42 -0.74 -6.03
CA LYS A 140 -15.36 -2.19 -5.78
C LYS A 140 -14.67 -2.94 -6.92
N ALA A 141 -14.96 -2.60 -8.17
CA ALA A 141 -14.25 -3.16 -9.32
C ALA A 141 -12.75 -2.82 -9.32
N VAL A 142 -12.38 -1.57 -8.97
CA VAL A 142 -10.97 -1.16 -8.82
C VAL A 142 -10.30 -1.96 -7.71
N PHE A 143 -10.97 -2.13 -6.56
CA PHE A 143 -10.46 -2.90 -5.44
C PHE A 143 -10.20 -4.37 -5.83
N GLU A 144 -11.15 -5.02 -6.51
CA GLU A 144 -10.97 -6.39 -7.00
C GLU A 144 -9.86 -6.50 -8.05
N THR A 145 -9.69 -5.48 -8.91
CA THR A 145 -8.63 -5.46 -9.93
C THR A 145 -7.26 -5.33 -9.28
N VAL A 146 -7.11 -4.45 -8.28
CA VAL A 146 -5.84 -4.27 -7.57
C VAL A 146 -5.39 -5.57 -6.91
N GLN A 147 -6.32 -6.38 -6.40
CA GLN A 147 -5.97 -7.67 -5.83
C GLN A 147 -5.30 -8.62 -6.83
N THR A 148 -5.59 -8.51 -8.13
CA THR A 148 -5.00 -9.37 -9.17
C THR A 148 -3.63 -8.92 -9.66
N ILE A 149 -3.16 -7.73 -9.28
CA ILE A 149 -1.88 -7.19 -9.72
C ILE A 149 -0.80 -7.53 -8.70
N ASP A 150 0.14 -8.41 -9.05
CA ASP A 150 1.20 -8.86 -8.13
C ASP A 150 2.41 -7.92 -8.11
N GLU A 151 2.76 -7.32 -9.25
CA GLU A 151 3.90 -6.42 -9.35
C GLU A 151 3.56 -5.02 -8.83
N GLN A 152 4.29 -4.56 -7.80
CA GLN A 152 4.06 -3.24 -7.19
C GLN A 152 4.17 -2.10 -8.21
N ILE A 153 5.14 -2.14 -9.11
CA ILE A 153 5.35 -1.11 -10.14
C ILE A 153 4.18 -1.08 -11.13
N GLU A 154 3.68 -2.25 -11.54
CA GLU A 154 2.52 -2.38 -12.42
C GLU A 154 1.27 -1.79 -11.77
N MET A 155 1.04 -2.10 -10.49
CA MET A 155 -0.07 -1.54 -9.72
C MET A 155 0.02 0.00 -9.64
N LEU A 156 1.20 0.55 -9.42
CA LEU A 156 1.40 2.01 -9.39
C LEU A 156 1.09 2.64 -10.75
N TYR A 157 1.54 2.04 -11.86
CA TYR A 157 1.20 2.51 -13.20
C TYR A 157 -0.29 2.41 -13.49
N PHE A 158 -0.96 1.33 -13.09
CA PHE A 158 -2.41 1.20 -13.22
C PHE A 158 -3.13 2.36 -12.51
N PHE A 159 -2.76 2.66 -11.27
CA PHE A 159 -3.35 3.77 -10.52
C PHE A 159 -3.05 5.14 -11.11
N ASP A 160 -1.84 5.37 -11.61
CA ASP A 160 -1.45 6.61 -12.28
C ASP A 160 -2.30 6.85 -13.53
N ARG A 161 -2.39 5.84 -14.39
CA ARG A 161 -3.17 5.90 -15.62
C ARG A 161 -4.66 5.99 -15.38
N LEU A 162 -5.17 5.28 -14.37
CA LEU A 162 -6.55 5.41 -13.97
C LEU A 162 -6.83 6.82 -13.39
N SER A 163 -5.90 7.41 -12.63
CA SER A 163 -6.00 8.81 -12.16
C SER A 163 -6.17 9.78 -13.31
N ALA A 164 -5.29 9.66 -14.30
CA ALA A 164 -5.24 10.57 -15.43
C ALA A 164 -6.56 10.53 -16.20
N ASN A 165 -7.11 9.33 -16.40
CA ASN A 165 -8.39 9.14 -17.07
C ASN A 165 -9.58 9.61 -16.23
N LEU A 166 -9.60 9.36 -14.92
CA LEU A 166 -10.68 9.82 -14.05
C LEU A 166 -10.75 11.35 -13.95
N GLY A 167 -9.64 12.05 -14.18
CA GLY A 167 -9.63 13.52 -14.19
C GLY A 167 -10.10 14.11 -12.86
N TRP A 168 -11.21 14.86 -12.89
CA TRP A 168 -11.83 15.44 -11.71
C TRP A 168 -12.60 14.45 -10.83
N ASN A 169 -12.98 13.31 -11.38
CA ASN A 169 -13.70 12.27 -10.67
C ASN A 169 -12.76 11.42 -9.77
N ASP A 170 -11.43 11.62 -9.86
CA ASP A 170 -10.45 11.03 -8.93
C ASP A 170 -10.44 11.79 -7.59
N LYS A 171 -10.89 11.13 -6.53
CA LYS A 171 -10.96 11.69 -5.17
C LYS A 171 -9.61 11.74 -4.45
N ARG A 172 -8.56 11.11 -4.97
CA ARG A 172 -7.22 11.18 -4.37
C ARG A 172 -6.57 12.53 -4.58
N CYS A 173 -7.03 13.29 -5.57
CA CYS A 173 -6.65 14.68 -5.72
C CYS A 173 -7.24 15.47 -4.52
N LEU A 174 -6.40 15.70 -3.50
CA LEU A 174 -6.67 16.58 -2.34
C LEU A 174 -6.69 18.06 -2.76
N ILE A 175 -7.46 18.36 -3.79
CA ILE A 175 -7.52 19.66 -4.44
C ILE A 175 -8.91 20.22 -4.10
N PRO A 176 -9.03 21.23 -3.20
CA PRO A 176 -10.29 21.91 -2.86
C PRO A 176 -11.11 22.38 -4.09
N GLN A 177 -10.44 22.51 -5.23
CA GLN A 177 -10.97 22.93 -6.52
C GLN A 177 -11.96 21.92 -7.14
N ARG A 178 -11.98 20.63 -6.75
CA ARG A 178 -12.92 19.65 -7.33
C ARG A 178 -14.38 20.05 -7.07
N ASP A 179 -14.67 20.40 -5.83
CA ASP A 179 -16.03 20.70 -5.35
C ASP A 179 -16.41 22.18 -5.54
N ASN A 180 -15.48 23.00 -6.03
CA ASN A 180 -15.70 24.41 -6.31
C ASN A 180 -15.75 24.68 -7.83
N PRO A 181 -16.94 24.86 -8.42
CA PRO A 181 -17.11 25.12 -9.84
C PRO A 181 -16.25 26.26 -10.39
N GLU A 182 -16.02 27.31 -9.60
CA GLU A 182 -15.23 28.48 -10.01
C GLU A 182 -13.76 28.14 -10.21
N LEU A 183 -13.23 27.25 -9.38
CA LEU A 183 -11.83 26.83 -9.47
C LEU A 183 -11.58 25.84 -10.61
N ARG A 184 -12.65 25.24 -11.17
CA ARG A 184 -12.58 24.36 -12.34
C ARG A 184 -12.49 25.10 -13.67
N LYS A 185 -12.94 26.36 -13.73
CA LYS A 185 -13.06 27.13 -14.99
C LYS A 185 -11.74 27.24 -15.77
N ASN A 186 -10.61 27.18 -15.09
CA ASN A 186 -9.28 27.29 -15.68
C ASN A 186 -8.53 25.94 -15.76
N SER A 187 -9.20 24.82 -15.48
CA SER A 187 -8.57 23.50 -15.49
C SER A 187 -8.74 22.80 -16.83
N THR A 188 -7.70 22.07 -17.22
CA THR A 188 -7.71 21.17 -18.38
C THR A 188 -8.14 19.75 -18.04
N LYS A 189 -8.40 19.44 -16.75
CA LYS A 189 -8.88 18.12 -16.34
C LYS A 189 -10.33 17.90 -16.77
N GLU A 190 -10.59 16.72 -17.35
CA GLU A 190 -11.92 16.29 -17.80
C GLU A 190 -12.65 15.48 -16.71
N ASN A 191 -13.80 14.89 -17.07
CA ASN A 191 -14.55 13.95 -16.24
C ASN A 191 -14.92 14.51 -14.87
N TRP A 192 -15.63 15.64 -14.83
CA TRP A 192 -16.17 16.20 -13.60
C TRP A 192 -17.28 15.34 -12.98
N GLU A 193 -18.04 14.67 -13.84
CA GLU A 193 -19.00 13.62 -13.50
C GLU A 193 -18.92 12.56 -14.59
N ILE A 194 -18.85 11.30 -14.17
CA ILE A 194 -18.92 10.14 -15.06
C ILE A 194 -20.28 9.48 -14.82
N SER A 195 -21.21 9.70 -15.76
CA SER A 195 -22.57 9.13 -15.67
C SER A 195 -22.64 7.68 -16.15
N ASP A 196 -21.69 7.24 -16.99
CA ASP A 196 -21.65 5.89 -17.56
C ASP A 196 -20.23 5.31 -17.45
N TYR A 197 -19.97 4.65 -16.31
CA TYR A 197 -18.67 4.01 -16.06
C TYR A 197 -18.36 2.87 -17.02
N LYS A 198 -19.39 2.23 -17.61
CA LYS A 198 -19.18 1.19 -18.61
C LYS A 198 -18.54 1.79 -19.87
N LYS A 199 -19.13 2.86 -20.41
CA LYS A 199 -18.55 3.57 -21.57
C LYS A 199 -17.19 4.18 -21.26
N PHE A 200 -17.01 4.71 -20.06
CA PHE A 200 -15.72 5.23 -19.60
C PHE A 200 -14.63 4.16 -19.70
N MET A 201 -14.84 2.97 -19.14
CA MET A 201 -13.84 1.89 -19.22
C MET A 201 -13.68 1.34 -20.65
N GLU A 202 -14.75 1.27 -21.44
CA GLU A 202 -14.67 0.90 -22.86
C GLU A 202 -13.76 1.85 -23.64
N ALA A 203 -13.82 3.15 -23.36
CA ALA A 203 -12.96 4.15 -23.98
C ALA A 203 -11.49 3.95 -23.61
N ILE A 204 -11.18 3.69 -22.33
CA ILE A 204 -9.82 3.42 -21.86
C ILE A 204 -9.27 2.15 -22.53
N VAL A 205 -10.02 1.05 -22.50
CA VAL A 205 -9.61 -0.22 -23.13
C VAL A 205 -9.32 -0.01 -24.62
N LYS A 206 -10.16 0.76 -25.32
CA LYS A 206 -9.95 1.09 -26.73
C LYS A 206 -8.67 1.89 -26.96
N GLU A 207 -8.40 2.92 -26.15
CA GLU A 207 -7.19 3.73 -26.24
C GLU A 207 -5.92 2.87 -26.09
N TYR A 208 -5.86 2.05 -25.04
CA TYR A 208 -4.70 1.18 -24.81
C TYR A 208 -4.53 0.12 -25.89
N TYR A 209 -5.62 -0.38 -26.45
CA TYR A 209 -5.57 -1.28 -27.61
C TYR A 209 -4.97 -0.61 -28.85
N GLU A 210 -5.29 0.67 -29.09
CA GLU A 210 -4.70 1.46 -30.17
C GLU A 210 -3.21 1.75 -29.93
N LEU A 211 -2.82 2.07 -28.69
CA LEU A 211 -1.42 2.26 -28.29
C LEU A 211 -0.59 0.99 -28.54
N VAL A 212 -1.06 -0.18 -28.09
CA VAL A 212 -0.36 -1.45 -28.29
C VAL A 212 -0.14 -1.77 -29.77
N LYS A 213 -1.05 -1.33 -30.65
CA LYS A 213 -0.96 -1.54 -32.11
C LYS A 213 -0.15 -0.49 -32.85
N ASN A 214 0.18 0.63 -32.21
CA ASN A 214 0.86 1.73 -32.87
C ASN A 214 2.32 1.34 -33.23
N PRO A 215 2.72 1.43 -34.51
CA PRO A 215 4.08 1.06 -34.93
C PRO A 215 5.16 2.04 -34.46
N VAL A 216 4.79 3.26 -34.05
CA VAL A 216 5.73 4.30 -33.59
C VAL A 216 6.17 4.04 -32.14
N ILE A 217 5.38 3.31 -31.36
CA ILE A 217 5.65 3.04 -29.95
C ILE A 217 6.78 2.00 -29.82
N SER A 218 7.72 2.27 -28.92
CA SER A 218 8.84 1.39 -28.64
C SER A 218 8.38 0.03 -28.13
N GLU A 219 9.20 -1.01 -28.30
CA GLU A 219 8.84 -2.36 -27.83
C GLU A 219 8.71 -2.44 -26.30
N GLU A 220 9.48 -1.64 -25.57
CA GLU A 220 9.39 -1.54 -24.11
C GLU A 220 8.08 -0.90 -23.66
N ASP A 221 7.72 0.25 -24.24
CA ASP A 221 6.45 0.93 -23.95
C ASP A 221 5.25 0.07 -24.36
N ARG A 222 5.35 -0.66 -25.48
CA ARG A 222 4.31 -1.58 -25.94
C ARG A 222 4.03 -2.68 -24.92
N LYS A 223 5.05 -3.23 -24.27
CA LYS A 223 4.89 -4.22 -23.19
C LYS A 223 4.21 -3.63 -21.97
N LEU A 224 4.59 -2.40 -21.59
CA LEU A 224 3.91 -1.68 -20.50
C LEU A 224 2.43 -1.43 -20.83
N TYR A 225 2.12 -0.94 -22.03
CA TYR A 225 0.74 -0.73 -22.47
C TYR A 225 -0.05 -2.02 -22.57
N GLN A 226 0.60 -3.14 -22.91
CA GLN A 226 -0.06 -4.45 -22.92
C GLN A 226 -0.45 -4.91 -21.50
N LYS A 227 0.41 -4.70 -20.50
CA LYS A 227 0.08 -4.96 -19.09
C LYS A 227 -1.11 -4.10 -18.63
N LEU A 228 -1.02 -2.78 -18.85
CA LEU A 228 -2.10 -1.84 -18.50
C LEU A 228 -3.43 -2.16 -19.22
N LEU A 229 -3.37 -2.55 -20.51
CA LEU A 229 -4.55 -2.99 -21.24
C LEU A 229 -5.22 -4.19 -20.56
N ASN A 230 -4.43 -5.17 -20.11
CA ASN A 230 -4.97 -6.34 -19.42
C ASN A 230 -5.64 -5.94 -18.09
N ASP A 231 -5.01 -5.05 -17.31
CA ASP A 231 -5.59 -4.55 -16.06
C ASP A 231 -6.91 -3.79 -16.29
N PHE A 232 -6.99 -2.95 -17.33
CA PHE A 232 -8.23 -2.25 -17.67
C PHE A 232 -9.33 -3.18 -18.19
N ILE A 233 -8.96 -4.27 -18.89
CA ILE A 233 -9.91 -5.32 -19.27
C ILE A 233 -10.44 -6.04 -18.03
N ILE A 234 -9.57 -6.35 -17.05
CA ILE A 234 -9.97 -6.96 -15.78
C ILE A 234 -10.94 -6.01 -15.05
N LEU A 235 -10.59 -4.73 -14.92
CA LEU A 235 -11.46 -3.72 -14.31
C LEU A 235 -12.84 -3.67 -14.96
N GLN A 236 -12.88 -3.60 -16.29
CA GLN A 236 -14.13 -3.60 -17.06
C GLN A 236 -14.96 -4.86 -16.78
N LYS A 237 -14.33 -6.03 -16.80
CA LYS A 237 -14.99 -7.31 -16.51
C LYS A 237 -15.57 -7.33 -15.10
N LYS A 238 -14.78 -6.95 -14.09
CA LYS A 238 -15.20 -6.91 -12.68
C LYS A 238 -16.38 -5.98 -12.46
N HIS A 239 -16.33 -4.78 -13.02
CA HIS A 239 -17.45 -3.84 -12.91
C HIS A 239 -18.73 -4.39 -13.55
N ASN A 240 -18.63 -5.04 -14.72
CA ASN A 240 -19.80 -5.63 -15.38
C ASN A 240 -20.39 -6.80 -14.57
N GLU A 241 -19.54 -7.62 -13.94
CA GLU A 241 -19.96 -8.70 -13.03
C GLU A 241 -20.71 -8.14 -11.81
N ILE A 242 -20.16 -7.11 -11.17
CA ILE A 242 -20.80 -6.43 -10.02
C ILE A 242 -22.16 -5.87 -10.43
N LYS A 243 -22.24 -5.13 -11.53
CA LYS A 243 -23.50 -4.56 -12.03
C LYS A 243 -24.56 -5.60 -12.41
N SER A 244 -24.14 -6.81 -12.78
CA SER A 244 -25.09 -7.89 -13.12
C SER A 244 -25.65 -8.61 -11.89
N ASN A 245 -25.01 -8.44 -10.73
CA ASN A 245 -25.37 -9.08 -9.47
C ASN A 245 -26.09 -8.13 -8.48
N SER A 246 -26.18 -6.83 -8.79
CA SER A 246 -26.87 -5.78 -8.03
C SER A 246 -28.31 -5.57 -8.53
#